data_AF-A0A8B7DKX5-F1
#
_entry.id   AF-A0A8B7DKX5-F1
#
_cell.length_a   1.000
_cell.length_b   1.000
_cell.length_c   1.000
_cell.angle_alpha   90.00
_cell.angle_beta   90.00
_cell.angle_gamma   90.00
#
_symmetry.space_group_name_H-M   'P 1'
#
loop_
_entity.id
_entity.type
_entity.pdbx_description
1 polymer ?
#
loop_
_entity_poly.entity_id
_entity_poly.type
_entity_poly.pdbx_seq_one_letter_code
_entity_poly.pdbx_strand_id
1 'polypeptide(L)'
;MSDSEESFTEEESCTSEEYLSSSDDNSGSDDDAGVDSVLDLWLPVVGDDNGPNVFAFTGVPGPKHTISPESKPIDYVEFFFTIKFLEKLVTYTNQYADAWIQRNQQHLRSHPLSIGHVWVKQGKTNLLEIKAFLGVVINMGLIKKASIKLYWDISHPCASTPWFVTHFNRDRFQLLLKFIHFTDISIPTQQQLNKIYKDSTNGYLSQFEIYKGGKNPDEAVVAHGMTYNLVFRLLRQANLLHQGYHLGIDNYYTSPQLLLDLYLHQTTATGTVRINRKGLPEICLKTKLKNKEVCQYRKGPLLCVAYQDGKKKPVLLSTVAKAGFTELRNRRGNLVMKPNVVALYNRTMRGAIIGSYLLYKLNTIERKPMSRISFMMAVVESLAGGYQPVKVVTKRRTSREMEMARSTNVPYPLPQHTAINNPLDITLSKLVQEKK
;
A
#
# COMPACT_ATOMS: atom_id res chain seq x y z
N MET A 1 -14.60 -39.03 1.74
CA MET A 1 -15.83 -38.22 1.89
C MET A 1 -15.77 -37.60 3.28
N SER A 2 -16.20 -36.33 3.38
CA SER A 2 -16.13 -35.39 4.51
C SER A 2 -14.74 -34.91 4.92
N ASP A 3 -14.30 -33.81 4.30
CA ASP A 3 -13.51 -32.78 5.00
C ASP A 3 -14.37 -31.52 5.02
N SER A 4 -14.66 -31.05 6.21
CA SER A 4 -15.56 -29.97 6.57
C SER A 4 -14.94 -28.60 6.26
N GLU A 5 -15.58 -27.85 5.38
CA GLU A 5 -15.35 -26.43 5.15
C GLU A 5 -16.15 -25.62 6.18
N GLU A 6 -15.48 -24.96 7.12
CA GLU A 6 -16.12 -23.96 7.99
C GLU A 6 -16.20 -22.62 7.24
N SER A 7 -17.40 -22.31 6.75
CA SER A 7 -17.79 -20.99 6.25
C SER A 7 -18.31 -20.14 7.40
N PHE A 8 -17.67 -19.00 7.67
CA PHE A 8 -18.15 -18.02 8.65
C PHE A 8 -18.89 -16.90 7.93
N THR A 9 -20.22 -16.90 8.05
CA THR A 9 -21.11 -15.81 7.65
C THR A 9 -21.62 -15.13 8.92
N GLU A 10 -21.27 -13.87 9.12
CA GLU A 10 -21.91 -13.00 10.11
C GLU A 10 -22.92 -12.10 9.40
N GLU A 11 -24.19 -12.49 9.46
CA GLU A 11 -25.31 -11.55 9.50
C GLU A 11 -25.62 -11.30 10.97
N GLU A 12 -25.53 -10.05 11.45
CA GLU A 12 -26.35 -9.61 12.57
C GLU A 12 -26.81 -8.16 12.39
N SER A 13 -28.04 -7.98 12.81
CA SER A 13 -28.99 -6.92 12.55
C SER A 13 -28.80 -5.71 13.45
N CYS A 14 -29.10 -4.53 12.90
CA CYS A 14 -29.20 -3.29 13.64
C CYS A 14 -30.62 -3.15 14.21
N THR A 15 -30.80 -3.37 15.50
CA THR A 15 -32.00 -2.91 16.22
C THR A 15 -31.80 -1.47 16.67
N SER A 16 -32.88 -0.71 16.55
CA SER A 16 -32.97 0.73 16.86
C SER A 16 -33.65 0.87 18.21
N GLU A 17 -33.24 1.86 19.01
CA GLU A 17 -33.99 2.53 20.10
C GLU A 17 -32.97 3.30 20.98
N GLU A 18 -33.26 4.36 21.71
CA GLU A 18 -34.07 5.55 21.50
C GLU A 18 -33.51 6.61 22.48
N TYR A 19 -33.77 7.87 22.18
CA TYR A 19 -33.48 9.10 22.90
C TYR A 19 -33.56 9.06 24.43
N LEU A 20 -32.64 9.77 25.11
CA LEU A 20 -32.98 10.64 26.25
C LEU A 20 -31.99 11.82 26.33
N SER A 21 -32.54 13.03 26.39
CA SER A 21 -31.84 14.30 26.56
C SER A 21 -31.59 14.60 28.04
N SER A 22 -30.48 15.25 28.36
CA SER A 22 -30.39 16.12 29.54
C SER A 22 -29.50 17.32 29.23
N SER A 23 -30.15 18.48 29.23
CA SER A 23 -29.55 19.81 29.26
C SER A 23 -28.90 20.03 30.62
N ASP A 24 -27.71 20.63 30.65
CA ASP A 24 -27.24 21.38 31.81
C ASP A 24 -26.56 22.65 31.29
N ASP A 25 -27.23 23.76 31.57
CA ASP A 25 -26.74 25.12 31.41
C ASP A 25 -25.64 25.38 32.44
N ASN A 26 -24.52 25.96 32.01
CA ASN A 26 -23.73 26.78 32.92
C ASN A 26 -23.12 27.96 32.16
N SER A 27 -23.65 29.14 32.47
CA SER A 27 -23.20 30.44 32.02
C SER A 27 -21.90 30.84 32.71
N GLY A 28 -20.86 31.13 31.93
CA GLY A 28 -19.65 31.82 32.38
C GLY A 28 -19.25 32.82 31.32
N SER A 29 -19.54 34.09 31.58
CA SER A 29 -19.11 35.26 30.82
C SER A 29 -17.65 35.59 31.13
N ASP A 30 -16.81 35.71 30.10
CA ASP A 30 -15.59 36.52 30.15
C ASP A 30 -15.42 37.18 28.79
N ASP A 31 -15.61 38.50 28.79
CA ASP A 31 -15.38 39.41 27.68
C ASP A 31 -13.89 39.79 27.64
N ASP A 32 -13.18 39.43 26.57
CA ASP A 32 -12.02 40.19 26.11
C ASP A 32 -11.98 40.19 24.56
N ALA A 33 -12.29 41.35 23.99
CA ALA A 33 -12.14 41.66 22.57
C ALA A 33 -10.67 42.00 22.30
N GLY A 34 -10.04 41.70 21.18
CA GLY A 34 -10.53 41.53 19.82
C GLY A 34 -9.36 41.84 18.89
N VAL A 35 -9.29 41.07 17.80
CA VAL A 35 -8.61 41.27 16.49
C VAL A 35 -8.16 39.91 15.91
N ASP A 36 -7.93 38.88 16.75
CA ASP A 36 -7.67 37.51 16.28
C ASP A 36 -8.94 36.62 16.16
N SER A 37 -10.07 37.03 16.75
CA SER A 37 -11.25 36.14 16.88
C SER A 37 -12.06 35.94 15.60
N VAL A 38 -11.97 36.83 14.61
CA VAL A 38 -12.75 36.72 13.35
C VAL A 38 -12.21 35.62 12.44
N LEU A 39 -10.89 35.37 12.47
CA LEU A 39 -10.27 34.29 11.69
C LEU A 39 -10.64 32.90 12.21
N ASP A 40 -11.10 32.82 13.46
CA ASP A 40 -11.37 31.56 14.14
C ASP A 40 -12.85 31.12 14.06
N LEU A 41 -13.71 31.97 13.51
CA LEU A 41 -15.13 31.68 13.29
C LEU A 41 -15.40 31.17 11.87
N TRP A 42 -16.41 30.31 11.73
CA TRP A 42 -16.94 29.91 10.43
C TRP A 42 -17.90 30.98 9.90
N LEU A 43 -17.53 31.61 8.80
CA LEU A 43 -18.35 32.64 8.14
C LEU A 43 -18.95 32.10 6.83
N PRO A 44 -20.17 32.51 6.47
CA PRO A 44 -20.74 32.18 5.18
C PRO A 44 -19.89 32.81 4.07
N VAL A 45 -19.72 32.10 2.95
CA VAL A 45 -19.07 32.68 1.79
C VAL A 45 -20.08 33.57 1.06
N VAL A 46 -19.80 34.87 0.98
CA VAL A 46 -20.63 35.88 0.32
C VAL A 46 -19.84 36.56 -0.79
N GLY A 47 -20.41 36.64 -2.00
CA GLY A 47 -19.75 37.27 -3.15
C GLY A 47 -18.53 36.50 -3.67
N ASP A 48 -17.53 37.22 -4.17
CA ASP A 48 -16.29 36.64 -4.67
C ASP A 48 -15.36 36.22 -3.52
N ASP A 49 -15.18 34.91 -3.37
CA ASP A 49 -14.26 34.33 -2.40
C ASP A 49 -12.81 34.62 -2.81
N ASN A 50 -12.16 35.55 -2.11
CA ASN A 50 -10.75 35.89 -2.31
C ASN A 50 -9.83 34.66 -2.16
N GLY A 51 -10.30 33.61 -1.46
CA GLY A 51 -9.56 32.38 -1.24
C GLY A 51 -8.35 32.56 -0.30
N PRO A 52 -7.68 31.46 0.08
CA PRO A 52 -6.47 31.53 0.90
C PRO A 52 -5.25 31.96 0.07
N ASN A 53 -4.19 32.39 0.76
CA ASN A 53 -2.89 32.62 0.13
C ASN A 53 -2.36 31.31 -0.47
N VAL A 54 -1.83 31.39 -1.68
CA VAL A 54 -1.23 30.25 -2.37
C VAL A 54 0.28 30.31 -2.15
N PHE A 55 0.83 29.25 -1.56
CA PHE A 55 2.28 29.12 -1.41
C PHE A 55 2.91 28.77 -2.76
N ALA A 56 4.03 29.42 -3.10
CA ALA A 56 4.81 29.05 -4.26
C ALA A 56 5.35 27.63 -4.09
N PHE A 57 5.23 26.81 -5.13
CA PHE A 57 5.82 25.48 -5.14
C PHE A 57 7.34 25.60 -5.34
N THR A 58 8.12 25.13 -4.36
CA THR A 58 9.59 25.20 -4.36
C THR A 58 10.26 23.83 -4.46
N GLY A 59 9.47 22.75 -4.46
CA GLY A 59 9.99 21.40 -4.64
C GLY A 59 10.59 21.19 -6.04
N VAL A 60 11.57 20.29 -6.15
CA VAL A 60 12.09 19.84 -7.44
C VAL A 60 11.40 18.52 -7.79
N PRO A 61 10.43 18.52 -8.73
CA PRO A 61 9.71 17.32 -9.09
C PRO A 61 10.56 16.42 -9.98
N GLY A 62 10.30 15.12 -9.94
CA GLY A 62 10.94 14.13 -10.79
C GLY A 62 11.94 13.23 -10.06
N PRO A 63 12.59 12.32 -10.79
CA PRO A 63 13.52 11.35 -10.23
C PRO A 63 14.75 12.07 -9.67
N LYS A 64 15.02 11.92 -8.37
CA LYS A 64 16.25 12.44 -7.75
C LYS A 64 17.49 11.61 -8.08
N HIS A 65 17.28 10.41 -8.64
CA HIS A 65 18.34 9.55 -9.14
C HIS A 65 18.19 9.43 -10.65
N THR A 66 19.27 9.74 -11.36
CA THR A 66 19.34 9.63 -12.81
C THR A 66 19.53 8.17 -13.19
N ILE A 67 18.56 7.61 -13.89
CA ILE A 67 18.68 6.35 -14.61
C ILE A 67 18.93 6.71 -16.06
N SER A 68 19.91 6.06 -16.69
CA SER A 68 20.16 6.32 -18.11
C SER A 68 18.86 6.09 -18.91
N PRO A 69 18.51 6.97 -19.86
CA PRO A 69 17.40 6.73 -20.79
C PRO A 69 17.50 5.38 -21.52
N GLU A 70 18.72 4.84 -21.65
CA GLU A 70 19.05 3.57 -22.29
C GLU A 70 18.85 2.35 -21.39
N SER A 71 18.63 2.56 -20.08
CA SER A 71 18.41 1.48 -19.12
C SER A 71 17.21 0.59 -19.49
N LYS A 72 17.35 -0.68 -19.14
CA LYS A 72 16.34 -1.72 -19.37
C LYS A 72 15.20 -1.58 -18.35
N PRO A 73 13.99 -2.08 -18.64
CA PRO A 73 12.87 -2.06 -17.71
C PRO A 73 13.18 -2.61 -16.31
N ILE A 74 14.03 -3.62 -16.21
CA ILE A 74 14.47 -4.22 -14.94
C ILE A 74 15.26 -3.24 -14.06
N ASP A 75 16.08 -2.37 -14.66
CA ASP A 75 16.90 -1.41 -13.93
C ASP A 75 16.02 -0.46 -13.12
N TYR A 76 14.89 -0.01 -13.69
CA TYR A 76 13.89 0.82 -13.00
C TYR A 76 13.20 0.10 -11.83
N VAL A 77 13.11 -1.23 -11.87
CA VAL A 77 12.52 -2.05 -10.79
C VAL A 77 13.54 -2.30 -9.69
N GLU A 78 14.80 -2.52 -10.04
CA GLU A 78 15.89 -2.75 -9.08
C GLU A 78 16.23 -1.52 -8.22
N PHE A 79 15.79 -0.32 -8.62
CA PHE A 79 15.78 0.85 -7.73
C PHE A 79 14.92 0.66 -6.48
N PHE A 80 13.82 -0.08 -6.58
CA PHE A 80 12.94 -0.38 -5.45
C PHE A 80 13.28 -1.73 -4.81
N PHE A 81 13.63 -2.71 -5.65
CA PHE A 81 14.05 -4.06 -5.23
C PHE A 81 15.57 -4.16 -5.25
N THR A 82 16.23 -3.38 -4.38
CA THR A 82 17.69 -3.39 -4.30
C THR A 82 18.21 -4.78 -3.96
N ILE A 83 19.42 -5.11 -4.43
CA ILE A 83 20.08 -6.40 -4.14
C ILE A 83 20.13 -6.64 -2.62
N LYS A 84 20.52 -5.63 -1.84
CA LYS A 84 20.57 -5.70 -0.37
C LYS A 84 19.21 -6.01 0.26
N PHE A 85 18.13 -5.44 -0.28
CA PHE A 85 16.76 -5.76 0.18
C PHE A 85 16.40 -7.21 -0.12
N LEU A 86 16.69 -7.68 -1.34
CA LEU A 86 16.40 -9.05 -1.75
C LEU A 86 17.25 -10.08 -0.96
N GLU A 87 18.50 -9.77 -0.64
CA GLU A 87 19.36 -10.60 0.22
C GLU A 87 18.82 -10.72 1.65
N LYS A 88 18.30 -9.61 2.21
CA LYS A 88 17.59 -9.65 3.49
C LYS A 88 16.33 -10.51 3.41
N LEU A 89 15.54 -10.35 2.34
CA LEU A 89 14.34 -11.14 2.10
C LEU A 89 14.65 -12.64 2.02
N VAL A 90 15.73 -13.04 1.34
CA VAL A 90 16.23 -14.41 1.31
C VAL A 90 16.58 -14.89 2.73
N THR A 91 17.39 -14.11 3.45
CA THR A 91 17.84 -14.45 4.82
C THR A 91 16.66 -14.69 5.75
N TYR A 92 15.74 -13.74 5.82
CA TYR A 92 14.58 -13.79 6.72
C TYR A 92 13.59 -14.90 6.33
N THR A 93 13.36 -15.12 5.04
CA THR A 93 12.53 -16.22 4.54
C THR A 93 13.10 -17.57 4.96
N ASN A 94 14.41 -17.76 4.80
CA ASN A 94 15.08 -19.01 5.19
C ASN A 94 15.05 -19.24 6.71
N GLN A 95 15.34 -18.20 7.50
CA GLN A 95 15.26 -18.27 8.96
C GLN A 95 13.85 -18.62 9.44
N TYR A 96 12.83 -17.97 8.86
CA TYR A 96 11.43 -18.23 9.19
C TYR A 96 11.02 -19.66 8.82
N ALA A 97 11.39 -20.15 7.64
CA ALA A 97 11.10 -21.51 7.21
C ALA A 97 11.76 -22.56 8.13
N ASP A 98 13.03 -22.37 8.49
CA ASP A 98 13.75 -23.25 9.41
C ASP A 98 13.07 -23.28 10.79
N ALA A 99 12.72 -22.11 11.34
CA ALA A 99 12.03 -22.02 12.62
C ALA A 99 10.62 -22.64 12.57
N TRP A 100 9.90 -22.51 11.45
CA TRP A 100 8.61 -23.16 11.25
C TRP A 100 8.75 -24.69 11.22
N ILE A 101 9.74 -25.23 10.50
CA ILE A 101 10.01 -26.67 10.43
C ILE A 101 10.34 -27.22 11.82
N GLN A 102 11.17 -26.52 12.59
CA GLN A 102 11.54 -26.92 13.95
C GLN A 102 10.32 -26.98 14.88
N ARG A 103 9.42 -26.00 14.81
CA ARG A 103 8.19 -25.98 15.62
C ARG A 103 7.19 -27.05 15.21
N ASN A 104 7.20 -27.48 13.96
CA ASN A 104 6.20 -28.41 13.39
C ASN A 104 6.74 -29.84 13.18
N GLN A 105 7.82 -30.23 13.87
CA GLN A 105 8.47 -31.54 13.69
C GLN A 105 7.51 -32.73 13.86
N GLN A 106 6.65 -32.70 14.89
CA GLN A 106 5.70 -33.79 15.14
C GLN A 106 4.68 -33.94 14.00
N HIS A 107 4.15 -32.82 13.51
CA HIS A 107 3.22 -32.82 12.37
C HIS A 107 3.88 -33.34 11.09
N LEU A 108 5.12 -32.91 10.81
CA LEU A 108 5.85 -33.39 9.65
C LEU A 108 6.12 -34.90 9.74
N ARG A 109 6.40 -35.45 10.92
CA ARG A 109 6.55 -36.91 11.10
C ARG A 109 5.26 -37.68 10.79
N SER A 110 4.11 -37.20 11.28
CA SER A 110 2.83 -37.87 11.04
C SER A 110 2.32 -37.71 9.59
N HIS A 111 2.74 -36.63 8.90
CA HIS A 111 2.32 -36.29 7.54
C HIS A 111 3.50 -36.23 6.55
N PRO A 112 4.05 -37.38 6.13
CA PRO A 112 5.23 -37.46 5.25
C PRO A 112 5.00 -36.94 3.82
N LEU A 113 3.73 -36.76 3.43
CA LEU A 113 3.30 -36.18 2.15
C LEU A 113 2.95 -34.69 2.27
N SER A 114 3.07 -34.09 3.46
CA SER A 114 2.81 -32.67 3.66
C SER A 114 3.78 -31.83 2.82
N ILE A 115 3.27 -30.68 2.36
CA ILE A 115 4.04 -29.75 1.55
C ILE A 115 5.33 -29.27 2.25
N GLY A 116 5.37 -29.27 3.59
CA GLY A 116 6.58 -28.91 4.36
C GLY A 116 7.81 -29.79 4.05
N HIS A 117 7.62 -31.03 3.61
CA HIS A 117 8.71 -31.91 3.15
C HIS A 117 9.38 -31.39 1.88
N VAL A 118 8.66 -30.64 1.06
CA VAL A 118 9.18 -30.09 -0.19
C VAL A 118 10.26 -29.05 0.11
N TRP A 119 10.12 -28.23 1.16
CA TRP A 119 11.16 -27.28 1.57
C TRP A 119 12.46 -27.99 1.96
N VAL A 120 12.33 -29.08 2.72
CA VAL A 120 13.49 -29.84 3.22
C VAL A 120 14.20 -30.58 2.09
N LYS A 121 13.44 -31.11 1.12
CA LYS A 121 14.00 -31.81 -0.05
C LYS A 121 14.59 -30.87 -1.10
N GLN A 122 14.00 -29.69 -1.30
CA GLN A 122 14.42 -28.73 -2.33
C GLN A 122 15.45 -27.73 -1.83
N GLY A 123 15.65 -27.64 -0.51
CA GLY A 123 16.61 -26.73 0.09
C GLY A 123 16.08 -25.32 0.29
N LYS A 124 16.96 -24.50 0.88
CA LYS A 124 16.75 -23.08 1.17
C LYS A 124 16.56 -22.27 -0.10
N THR A 125 15.84 -21.17 0.00
CA THR A 125 15.71 -20.23 -1.12
C THR A 125 16.97 -19.40 -1.29
N ASN A 126 17.14 -18.82 -2.47
CA ASN A 126 18.28 -17.99 -2.83
C ASN A 126 17.82 -16.76 -3.62
N LEU A 127 18.78 -15.87 -3.93
CA LEU A 127 18.49 -14.61 -4.60
C LEU A 127 17.81 -14.79 -5.97
N LEU A 128 18.26 -15.77 -6.76
CA LEU A 128 17.68 -16.06 -8.09
C LEU A 128 16.24 -16.57 -7.96
N GLU A 129 15.98 -17.47 -7.01
CA GLU A 129 14.64 -18.00 -6.77
C GLU A 129 13.69 -16.92 -6.24
N ILE A 130 14.13 -16.02 -5.36
CA ILE A 130 13.32 -14.89 -4.89
C ILE A 130 13.04 -13.89 -6.03
N LYS A 131 14.02 -13.57 -6.89
CA LYS A 131 13.78 -12.74 -8.08
C LYS A 131 12.74 -13.38 -9.00
N ALA A 132 12.88 -14.67 -9.29
CA ALA A 132 11.92 -15.39 -10.12
C ALA A 132 10.53 -15.49 -9.49
N PHE A 133 10.45 -15.71 -8.18
CA PHE A 133 9.20 -15.69 -7.42
C PHE A 133 8.47 -14.35 -7.58
N LEU A 134 9.20 -13.23 -7.44
CA LEU A 134 8.64 -11.89 -7.69
C LEU A 134 8.16 -11.73 -9.14
N GLY A 135 8.93 -12.23 -10.12
CA GLY A 135 8.53 -12.26 -11.53
C GLY A 135 7.22 -13.02 -11.76
N VAL A 136 7.05 -14.19 -11.13
CA VAL A 136 5.80 -14.95 -11.18
C VAL A 136 4.65 -14.19 -10.54
N VAL A 137 4.83 -13.62 -9.35
CA VAL A 137 3.79 -12.83 -8.65
C VAL A 137 3.34 -11.64 -9.49
N ILE A 138 4.28 -10.95 -10.15
CA ILE A 138 3.98 -9.85 -11.06
C ILE A 138 3.13 -10.36 -12.25
N ASN A 139 3.52 -11.48 -12.85
CA ASN A 139 2.78 -12.06 -13.97
C ASN A 139 1.37 -12.55 -13.57
N MET A 140 1.18 -13.06 -12.35
CA MET A 140 -0.16 -13.37 -11.81
C MET A 140 -1.05 -12.14 -11.68
N GLY A 141 -0.46 -10.96 -11.45
CA GLY A 141 -1.18 -9.69 -11.46
C GLY A 141 -1.70 -9.29 -12.84
N LEU A 142 -0.98 -9.69 -13.90
CA LEU A 142 -1.35 -9.47 -15.31
C LEU A 142 -2.37 -10.51 -15.78
N ILE A 143 -2.14 -11.78 -15.48
CA ILE A 143 -2.95 -12.92 -15.90
C ILE A 143 -3.68 -13.48 -14.69
N LYS A 144 -4.83 -12.89 -14.34
CA LYS A 144 -5.58 -13.34 -13.16
C LYS A 144 -6.36 -14.63 -13.44
N LYS A 145 -6.20 -15.63 -12.57
CA LYS A 145 -7.02 -16.85 -12.56
C LYS A 145 -7.86 -16.94 -11.28
N ALA A 146 -8.93 -17.73 -11.33
CA ALA A 146 -9.88 -17.90 -10.23
C ALA A 146 -9.27 -18.53 -8.96
N SER A 147 -8.18 -19.30 -9.09
CA SER A 147 -7.46 -19.84 -7.94
C SER A 147 -5.97 -20.03 -8.25
N ILE A 148 -5.14 -20.11 -7.20
CA ILE A 148 -3.69 -20.34 -7.32
C ILE A 148 -3.36 -21.65 -8.04
N LYS A 149 -4.20 -22.69 -7.88
CA LYS A 149 -3.98 -24.01 -8.47
C LYS A 149 -4.04 -23.97 -10.00
N LEU A 150 -4.94 -23.14 -10.55
CA LEU A 150 -5.16 -23.03 -12.00
C LEU A 150 -3.97 -22.45 -12.77
N TYR A 151 -3.03 -21.78 -12.10
CA TYR A 151 -1.80 -21.30 -12.75
C TYR A 151 -0.90 -22.45 -13.19
N TRP A 152 -1.00 -23.60 -12.53
CA TRP A 152 -0.25 -24.81 -12.85
C TRP A 152 -1.09 -25.90 -13.51
N ASP A 153 -2.33 -25.59 -13.90
CA ASP A 153 -3.19 -26.54 -14.60
C ASP A 153 -2.91 -26.50 -16.11
N ILE A 154 -2.49 -27.65 -16.65
CA ILE A 154 -2.28 -27.89 -18.08
C ILE A 154 -3.32 -28.84 -18.66
N SER A 155 -4.22 -29.37 -17.85
CA SER A 155 -5.24 -30.36 -18.27
C SER A 155 -6.35 -29.73 -19.11
N HIS A 156 -6.60 -28.43 -18.95
CA HIS A 156 -7.60 -27.68 -19.71
C HIS A 156 -6.90 -26.68 -20.66
N PRO A 157 -6.77 -26.98 -21.96
CA PRO A 157 -6.03 -26.14 -22.90
C PRO A 157 -6.52 -24.69 -22.97
N CYS A 158 -7.84 -24.47 -22.88
CA CYS A 158 -8.46 -23.14 -22.91
C CYS A 158 -8.10 -22.26 -21.70
N ALA A 159 -7.72 -22.87 -20.58
CA ALA A 159 -7.29 -22.20 -19.37
C ALA A 159 -5.78 -22.32 -19.13
N SER A 160 -5.05 -23.03 -19.98
CA SER A 160 -3.64 -23.33 -19.80
C SER A 160 -2.77 -22.08 -20.02
N THR A 161 -1.81 -21.87 -19.11
CA THR A 161 -0.79 -20.83 -19.22
C THR A 161 0.57 -21.45 -18.95
N PRO A 162 1.18 -22.12 -19.95
CA PRO A 162 2.34 -23.00 -19.76
C PRO A 162 3.53 -22.34 -19.07
N TRP A 163 3.70 -21.03 -19.27
CA TRP A 163 4.79 -20.24 -18.69
C TRP A 163 4.93 -20.42 -17.16
N PHE A 164 3.83 -20.49 -16.40
CA PHE A 164 3.93 -20.67 -14.94
C PHE A 164 4.50 -22.04 -14.54
N VAL A 165 4.18 -23.08 -15.31
CA VAL A 165 4.65 -24.46 -15.09
C VAL A 165 6.13 -24.61 -15.43
N THR A 166 6.62 -23.87 -16.43
CA THR A 166 8.03 -23.91 -16.81
C THR A 166 8.94 -23.19 -15.82
N HIS A 167 8.42 -22.20 -15.09
CA HIS A 167 9.23 -21.36 -14.18
C HIS A 167 9.15 -21.76 -12.71
N PHE A 168 8.08 -22.40 -12.26
CA PHE A 168 7.97 -22.87 -10.87
C PHE A 168 7.22 -24.19 -10.78
N ASN A 169 7.58 -25.01 -9.79
CA ASN A 169 6.71 -26.07 -9.33
C ASN A 169 5.61 -25.46 -8.43
N ARG A 170 4.35 -25.87 -8.61
CA ARG A 170 3.20 -25.40 -7.83
C ARG A 170 3.43 -25.46 -6.31
N ASP A 171 3.94 -26.58 -5.83
CA ASP A 171 4.11 -26.81 -4.40
C ASP A 171 5.27 -25.99 -3.84
N ARG A 172 6.35 -25.82 -4.60
CA ARG A 172 7.46 -24.91 -4.23
C ARG A 172 7.00 -23.45 -4.19
N PHE A 173 6.22 -23.02 -5.16
CA PHE A 173 5.67 -21.67 -5.18
C PHE A 173 4.77 -21.41 -3.97
N GLN A 174 3.88 -22.34 -3.63
CA GLN A 174 3.02 -22.23 -2.45
C GLN A 174 3.83 -22.20 -1.15
N LEU A 175 4.93 -22.94 -1.06
CA LEU A 175 5.84 -22.86 0.09
C LEU A 175 6.54 -21.51 0.19
N LEU A 176 7.05 -20.97 -0.91
CA LEU A 176 7.64 -19.64 -0.91
C LEU A 176 6.61 -18.60 -0.50
N LEU A 177 5.39 -18.69 -1.04
CA LEU A 177 4.28 -17.82 -0.63
C LEU A 177 3.97 -17.94 0.87
N LYS A 178 4.06 -19.16 1.43
CA LYS A 178 3.85 -19.42 2.86
C LYS A 178 4.97 -18.87 3.75
N PHE A 179 6.22 -18.96 3.31
CA PHE A 179 7.39 -18.67 4.15
C PHE A 179 8.04 -17.31 3.90
N ILE A 180 7.65 -16.60 2.84
CA ILE A 180 8.25 -15.30 2.53
C ILE A 180 8.15 -14.36 3.74
N HIS A 181 9.30 -13.82 4.15
CA HIS A 181 9.40 -13.08 5.39
C HIS A 181 10.30 -11.85 5.24
N PHE A 182 9.83 -10.69 5.69
CA PHE A 182 10.46 -9.39 5.42
C PHE A 182 11.26 -8.84 6.60
N THR A 183 11.23 -9.50 7.75
CA THR A 183 11.81 -9.03 9.01
C THR A 183 12.64 -10.10 9.67
N ASP A 184 13.61 -9.71 10.48
CA ASP A 184 14.36 -10.66 11.29
C ASP A 184 13.45 -11.30 12.35
N ILE A 185 13.49 -12.64 12.45
CA ILE A 185 12.67 -13.40 13.40
C ILE A 185 13.16 -13.26 14.85
N SER A 186 14.40 -12.79 15.06
CA SER A 186 15.00 -12.59 16.38
C SER A 186 14.61 -11.25 17.01
N ILE A 187 14.17 -10.30 16.20
CA ILE A 187 13.72 -8.99 16.67
C ILE A 187 12.29 -9.19 17.17
N PRO A 188 12.01 -9.00 18.48
CA PRO A 188 10.64 -8.95 18.98
C PRO A 188 9.91 -7.94 18.13
N THR A 189 8.74 -8.31 17.63
CA THR A 189 8.02 -7.47 16.69
C THR A 189 7.54 -6.19 17.38
N GLN A 190 8.43 -5.21 17.55
CA GLN A 190 8.16 -3.88 18.05
C GLN A 190 8.00 -2.97 16.83
N GLN A 191 6.87 -2.26 16.82
CA GLN A 191 6.56 -1.07 16.01
C GLN A 191 6.00 -1.32 14.60
N GLN A 192 4.71 -0.94 14.41
CA GLN A 192 3.88 -1.14 13.20
C GLN A 192 2.70 -0.12 13.12
N LEU A 193 2.61 0.78 12.13
CA LEU A 193 1.34 1.36 11.59
C LEU A 193 1.36 1.63 10.04
N ASN A 194 0.30 1.37 9.21
CA ASN A 194 0.29 1.34 7.70
C ASN A 194 -0.33 2.62 7.19
N LYS A 195 0.38 3.39 6.36
CA LYS A 195 -0.21 4.28 5.33
C LYS A 195 0.77 4.55 4.19
N ILE A 196 0.26 4.74 2.97
CA ILE A 196 1.01 4.91 1.72
C ILE A 196 0.74 6.32 1.15
N TYR A 197 1.76 7.17 1.06
CA TYR A 197 1.75 8.51 0.45
C TYR A 197 2.19 8.43 -1.00
N LYS A 198 1.31 8.82 -1.92
CA LYS A 198 1.61 8.82 -3.35
C LYS A 198 1.47 10.22 -3.92
N ASP A 199 2.33 10.56 -4.87
CA ASP A 199 2.16 11.73 -5.70
C ASP A 199 0.91 11.56 -6.59
N SER A 200 0.02 12.54 -6.51
CA SER A 200 -1.29 12.51 -7.18
C SER A 200 -1.23 12.69 -8.69
N THR A 201 -0.15 13.29 -9.21
CA THR A 201 -0.01 13.57 -10.65
C THR A 201 0.49 12.35 -11.40
N ASN A 202 1.26 11.51 -10.71
CA ASN A 202 2.14 10.58 -11.37
C ASN A 202 2.10 9.18 -10.72
N GLY A 203 1.57 9.05 -9.50
CA GLY A 203 1.37 7.79 -8.80
C GLY A 203 2.61 7.21 -8.12
N TYR A 204 3.70 7.98 -8.06
CA TYR A 204 4.91 7.62 -7.36
C TYR A 204 4.66 7.48 -5.86
N LEU A 205 5.01 6.33 -5.30
CA LEU A 205 4.95 6.10 -3.86
C LEU A 205 6.12 6.82 -3.20
N SER A 206 5.84 7.94 -2.54
CA SER A 206 6.85 8.77 -1.87
C SER A 206 7.25 8.19 -0.52
N GLN A 207 6.29 7.71 0.26
CA GLN A 207 6.56 7.12 1.58
C GLN A 207 5.45 6.18 2.01
N PHE A 208 5.76 5.13 2.74
CA PHE A 208 4.73 4.35 3.43
C PHE A 208 5.19 3.80 4.79
N GLU A 209 4.22 3.37 5.59
CA GLU A 209 4.40 2.66 6.87
C GLU A 209 3.53 1.37 6.85
N ILE A 210 3.61 0.41 7.82
CA ILE A 210 2.75 -0.83 7.91
C ILE A 210 1.81 -1.09 9.14
N TYR A 211 0.47 -1.35 9.02
CA TYR A 211 -0.67 -1.27 9.99
C TYR A 211 -1.11 -2.67 10.35
N LYS A 212 -1.15 -2.96 11.65
CA LYS A 212 -1.64 -4.26 12.13
C LYS A 212 -2.73 -4.17 13.22
N GLY A 213 -3.23 -2.97 13.52
CA GLY A 213 -4.29 -2.76 14.53
C GLY A 213 -3.80 -2.90 15.98
N GLY A 214 -4.51 -2.26 16.92
CA GLY A 214 -4.20 -2.26 18.36
C GLY A 214 -3.91 -0.86 18.92
N LYS A 215 -4.14 -0.66 20.22
CA LYS A 215 -3.72 0.54 20.97
C LYS A 215 -2.24 0.38 21.33
N ASN A 216 -1.40 1.34 20.99
CA ASN A 216 0.00 1.35 21.47
C ASN A 216 -0.01 1.67 22.97
N PRO A 217 0.76 0.96 23.80
CA PRO A 217 0.82 1.24 25.24
C PRO A 217 1.41 2.63 25.57
N ASP A 218 2.18 3.23 24.66
CA ASP A 218 2.72 4.61 24.77
C ASP A 218 1.73 5.71 24.30
N GLU A 219 0.50 5.38 23.90
CA GLU A 219 -0.48 6.32 23.33
C GLU A 219 -1.23 7.19 24.36
N ALA A 220 -0.83 7.21 25.62
CA ALA A 220 -1.62 7.80 26.69
C ALA A 220 -1.84 9.33 26.57
N VAL A 221 -1.07 10.09 25.76
CA VAL A 221 -1.36 11.51 25.50
C VAL A 221 -0.93 11.93 24.08
N VAL A 222 -1.63 11.44 23.05
CA VAL A 222 -1.41 11.96 21.69
C VAL A 222 -2.34 13.15 21.46
N ALA A 223 -1.84 14.37 21.71
CA ALA A 223 -2.62 15.62 21.73
C ALA A 223 -3.58 15.83 20.53
N HIS A 224 -3.22 15.34 19.33
CA HIS A 224 -3.98 15.56 18.10
C HIS A 224 -4.56 14.25 17.49
N GLY A 225 -4.43 13.11 18.20
CA GLY A 225 -4.90 11.79 17.77
C GLY A 225 -4.02 11.07 16.74
N MET A 226 -4.23 9.75 16.58
CA MET A 226 -3.38 8.88 15.74
C MET A 226 -3.35 9.28 14.25
N THR A 227 -4.50 9.65 13.69
CA THR A 227 -4.60 9.93 12.25
C THR A 227 -3.85 11.18 11.84
N TYR A 228 -3.89 12.22 12.67
CA TYR A 228 -3.14 13.47 12.49
C TYR A 228 -1.64 13.21 12.49
N ASN A 229 -1.15 12.55 13.55
CA ASN A 229 0.28 12.34 13.76
C ASN A 229 0.90 11.51 12.65
N LEU A 230 0.18 10.51 12.18
CA LEU A 230 0.61 9.68 11.07
C LEU A 230 0.68 10.47 9.75
N VAL A 231 -0.14 11.51 9.55
CA VAL A 231 -0.01 12.38 8.38
C VAL A 231 1.23 13.23 8.44
N PHE A 232 1.43 13.94 9.55
CA PHE A 232 2.61 14.77 9.74
C PHE A 232 3.91 13.97 9.68
N ARG A 233 3.95 12.81 10.35
CA ARG A 233 5.12 11.94 10.35
C ARG A 233 5.54 11.53 8.94
N LEU A 234 4.58 11.12 8.11
CA LEU A 234 4.89 10.64 6.76
C LEU A 234 5.30 11.77 5.81
N LEU A 235 4.67 12.94 5.91
CA LEU A 235 5.10 14.12 5.15
C LEU A 235 6.48 14.62 5.59
N ARG A 236 6.78 14.57 6.89
CA ARG A 236 8.07 14.99 7.45
C ARG A 236 9.20 14.03 7.05
N GLN A 237 8.96 12.71 7.14
CA GLN A 237 9.90 11.69 6.68
C GLN A 237 10.17 11.76 5.17
N ALA A 238 9.13 12.06 4.38
CA ALA A 238 9.27 12.23 2.94
C ALA A 238 9.88 13.59 2.54
N ASN A 239 10.11 14.49 3.51
CA ASN A 239 10.52 15.87 3.28
C ASN A 239 9.61 16.59 2.27
N LEU A 240 8.29 16.54 2.49
CA LEU A 240 7.26 17.14 1.62
C LEU A 240 6.55 18.33 2.25
N LEU A 241 6.92 18.71 3.48
CA LEU A 241 6.42 19.93 4.12
C LEU A 241 7.18 21.16 3.61
N HIS A 242 6.60 22.34 3.80
CA HIS A 242 7.22 23.65 3.56
C HIS A 242 7.64 23.95 2.11
N GLN A 243 7.05 23.25 1.13
CA GLN A 243 7.45 23.34 -0.28
C GLN A 243 6.28 23.70 -1.21
N GLY A 244 5.14 24.14 -0.66
CA GLY A 244 3.95 24.48 -1.45
C GLY A 244 3.23 23.26 -2.05
N TYR A 245 3.49 22.04 -1.54
CA TYR A 245 2.76 20.85 -1.98
C TYR A 245 1.27 20.93 -1.64
N HIS A 246 0.46 20.25 -2.46
CA HIS A 246 -0.97 20.05 -2.22
C HIS A 246 -1.29 18.57 -1.95
N LEU A 247 -1.85 18.28 -0.78
CA LEU A 247 -2.20 16.93 -0.34
C LEU A 247 -3.68 16.60 -0.59
N GLY A 248 -3.94 15.64 -1.47
CA GLY A 248 -5.25 14.96 -1.55
C GLY A 248 -5.37 13.90 -0.46
N ILE A 249 -6.40 13.98 0.38
CA ILE A 249 -6.53 13.12 1.57
C ILE A 249 -7.95 12.54 1.73
N ASP A 250 -8.03 11.28 2.20
CA ASP A 250 -9.31 10.58 2.43
C ASP A 250 -9.95 10.94 3.79
N ASN A 251 -11.26 10.76 3.90
CA ASN A 251 -12.09 11.12 5.06
C ASN A 251 -11.66 10.52 6.39
N TYR A 252 -10.95 9.39 6.37
CA TYR A 252 -10.48 8.78 7.59
C TYR A 252 -9.37 9.62 8.25
N TYR A 253 -8.66 10.46 7.48
CA TYR A 253 -7.57 11.29 8.00
C TYR A 253 -7.93 12.75 8.11
N THR A 254 -8.82 13.24 7.24
CA THR A 254 -9.21 14.65 7.19
C THR A 254 -9.83 15.13 8.52
N SER A 255 -9.33 16.26 9.03
CA SER A 255 -9.94 17.03 10.11
C SER A 255 -9.64 18.53 9.91
N PRO A 256 -10.47 19.44 10.47
CA PRO A 256 -10.20 20.88 10.41
C PRO A 256 -8.82 21.26 10.93
N GLN A 257 -8.46 20.77 12.12
CA GLN A 257 -7.16 21.03 12.74
C GLN A 257 -5.98 20.57 11.86
N LEU A 258 -6.06 19.35 11.31
CA LEU A 258 -5.00 18.83 10.44
C LEU A 258 -4.74 19.73 9.24
N LEU A 259 -5.80 20.21 8.59
CA LEU A 259 -5.68 21.02 7.38
C LEU A 259 -5.12 22.42 7.68
N LEU A 260 -5.53 23.02 8.80
CA LEU A 260 -5.01 24.31 9.26
C LEU A 260 -3.53 24.21 9.61
N ASP A 261 -3.12 23.18 10.35
CA ASP A 261 -1.71 23.00 10.71
C ASP A 261 -0.85 22.72 9.48
N LEU A 262 -1.32 21.89 8.54
CA LEU A 262 -0.61 21.69 7.26
C LEU A 262 -0.42 23.01 6.51
N TYR A 263 -1.43 23.88 6.52
CA TYR A 263 -1.36 25.20 5.89
C TYR A 263 -0.29 26.09 6.55
N LEU A 264 -0.15 26.07 7.88
CA LEU A 264 0.95 26.74 8.59
C LEU A 264 2.33 26.20 8.19
N HIS A 265 2.41 24.91 7.86
CA HIS A 265 3.59 24.26 7.28
C HIS A 265 3.71 24.44 5.76
N GLN A 266 3.13 25.51 5.19
CA GLN A 266 3.09 25.83 3.75
C GLN A 266 2.72 24.63 2.86
N THR A 267 1.81 23.78 3.35
CA THR A 267 1.33 22.58 2.68
C THR A 267 -0.18 22.62 2.64
N THR A 268 -0.77 22.80 1.46
CA THR A 268 -2.23 22.84 1.36
C THR A 268 -2.79 21.43 1.29
N ALA A 269 -4.05 21.24 1.64
CA ALA A 269 -4.68 19.92 1.59
C ALA A 269 -6.15 20.01 1.18
N THR A 270 -6.69 18.93 0.61
CA THR A 270 -8.10 18.79 0.26
C THR A 270 -8.55 17.36 0.45
N GLY A 271 -9.67 17.19 1.15
CA GLY A 271 -10.21 15.88 1.43
C GLY A 271 -11.71 15.89 1.70
N THR A 272 -12.34 14.74 1.51
CA THR A 272 -13.65 14.50 2.12
C THR A 272 -13.48 14.41 3.64
N VAL A 273 -14.50 14.71 4.43
CA VAL A 273 -14.45 14.64 5.91
C VAL A 273 -15.65 13.88 6.45
N ARG A 274 -15.45 13.11 7.53
CA ARG A 274 -16.56 12.48 8.24
C ARG A 274 -17.32 13.53 9.05
N ILE A 275 -18.65 13.50 8.98
CA ILE A 275 -19.52 14.52 9.57
C ILE A 275 -19.44 14.62 11.10
N ASN A 276 -18.97 13.56 11.78
CA ASN A 276 -18.79 13.52 13.22
C ASN A 276 -17.43 14.06 13.70
N ARG A 277 -16.61 14.63 12.81
CA ARG A 277 -15.34 15.28 13.21
C ARG A 277 -15.62 16.59 13.94
N LYS A 278 -14.91 16.80 15.06
CA LYS A 278 -14.96 18.06 15.83
C LYS A 278 -14.45 19.24 14.98
N GLY A 279 -15.03 20.42 15.20
CA GLY A 279 -14.62 21.68 14.55
C GLY A 279 -15.24 21.96 13.18
N LEU A 280 -16.20 21.15 12.73
CA LEU A 280 -16.94 21.39 11.48
C LEU A 280 -18.10 22.40 11.69
N PRO A 281 -18.46 23.20 10.67
CA PRO A 281 -19.58 24.12 10.77
C PRO A 281 -20.91 23.36 10.78
N GLU A 282 -21.64 23.43 11.90
CA GLU A 282 -22.90 22.69 12.07
C GLU A 282 -23.93 23.00 10.98
N ILE A 283 -23.94 24.24 10.48
CA ILE A 283 -24.84 24.68 9.42
C ILE A 283 -24.64 23.81 8.17
N CYS A 284 -23.39 23.64 7.69
CA CYS A 284 -23.12 22.78 6.54
C CYS A 284 -23.59 21.33 6.75
N LEU A 285 -23.53 20.83 7.98
CA LEU A 285 -23.94 19.47 8.32
C LEU A 285 -25.47 19.32 8.33
N LYS A 286 -26.19 20.26 8.97
CA LYS A 286 -27.64 20.21 9.21
C LYS A 286 -28.49 20.73 8.04
N THR A 287 -27.98 21.62 7.19
CA THR A 287 -28.75 22.19 6.06
C THR A 287 -29.23 21.10 5.10
N LYS A 288 -30.54 21.09 4.81
CA LYS A 288 -31.11 20.24 3.75
C LYS A 288 -30.86 20.88 2.40
N LEU A 289 -30.18 20.17 1.51
CA LEU A 289 -29.79 20.62 0.17
C LEU A 289 -30.57 19.83 -0.88
N LYS A 290 -31.10 20.49 -1.90
CA LYS A 290 -31.61 19.82 -3.11
C LYS A 290 -30.44 19.33 -3.95
N ASN A 291 -30.71 18.40 -4.86
CA ASN A 291 -29.68 17.86 -5.74
C ASN A 291 -28.94 19.00 -6.47
N LYS A 292 -27.59 18.95 -6.46
CA LYS A 292 -26.67 19.94 -7.01
C LYS A 292 -26.55 21.26 -6.25
N GLU A 293 -27.25 21.44 -5.13
CA GLU A 293 -27.04 22.58 -4.24
C GLU A 293 -25.82 22.39 -3.34
N VAL A 294 -25.31 23.52 -2.83
CA VAL A 294 -24.11 23.60 -2.02
C VAL A 294 -24.32 24.49 -0.81
N CYS A 295 -23.70 24.14 0.31
CA CYS A 295 -23.54 25.00 1.48
C CYS A 295 -22.03 25.20 1.72
N GLN A 296 -21.58 26.46 1.79
CA GLN A 296 -20.16 26.81 1.83
C GLN A 296 -19.88 27.79 2.96
N TYR A 297 -18.92 27.44 3.81
CA TYR A 297 -18.46 28.27 4.94
C TYR A 297 -16.94 28.26 4.95
N ARG A 298 -16.34 29.36 5.44
CA ARG A 298 -14.90 29.53 5.52
C ARG A 298 -14.48 29.95 6.94
N LYS A 299 -13.41 29.35 7.44
CA LYS A 299 -12.72 29.72 8.69
C LYS A 299 -11.25 29.99 8.34
N GLY A 300 -10.86 31.25 8.29
CA GLY A 300 -9.55 31.66 7.77
C GLY A 300 -9.25 31.01 6.40
N PRO A 301 -8.14 30.25 6.24
CA PRO A 301 -7.81 29.61 4.97
C PRO A 301 -8.64 28.35 4.66
N LEU A 302 -9.38 27.82 5.65
CA LEU A 302 -10.11 26.57 5.54
C LEU A 302 -11.52 26.78 4.98
N LEU A 303 -11.77 26.23 3.79
CA LEU A 303 -13.09 26.15 3.17
C LEU A 303 -13.77 24.82 3.52
N CYS A 304 -15.01 24.88 4.00
CA CYS A 304 -15.91 23.74 4.13
C CYS A 304 -17.01 23.81 3.08
N VAL A 305 -17.26 22.69 2.39
CA VAL A 305 -18.29 22.58 1.37
C VAL A 305 -19.09 21.30 1.58
N ALA A 306 -20.39 21.45 1.87
CA ALA A 306 -21.35 20.36 1.77
C ALA A 306 -22.05 20.46 0.40
N TYR A 307 -22.06 19.38 -0.37
CA TYR A 307 -22.63 19.35 -1.73
C TYR A 307 -23.56 18.16 -1.88
N GLN A 308 -24.77 18.38 -2.40
CA GLN A 308 -25.71 17.29 -2.67
C GLN A 308 -25.47 16.72 -4.08
N ASP A 309 -25.08 15.45 -4.16
CA ASP A 309 -24.90 14.72 -5.42
C ASP A 309 -25.76 13.45 -5.43
N GLY A 310 -26.96 13.57 -6.01
CA GLY A 310 -27.98 12.53 -5.97
C GLY A 310 -28.40 12.23 -4.53
N LYS A 311 -28.23 10.98 -4.09
CA LYS A 311 -28.56 10.54 -2.72
C LYS A 311 -27.46 10.84 -1.68
N LYS A 312 -26.28 11.29 -2.11
CA LYS A 312 -25.13 11.51 -1.22
C LYS A 312 -24.93 13.00 -0.96
N LYS A 313 -24.55 13.32 0.28
CA LYS A 313 -24.14 14.68 0.70
C LYS A 313 -22.70 14.66 1.21
N PRO A 314 -21.69 14.52 0.34
CA PRO A 314 -20.30 14.64 0.77
C PRO A 314 -20.01 16.02 1.37
N VAL A 315 -19.20 16.02 2.42
CA VAL A 315 -18.60 17.22 3.02
C VAL A 315 -17.11 17.20 2.71
N LEU A 316 -16.59 18.30 2.20
CA LEU A 316 -15.19 18.46 1.83
C LEU A 316 -14.58 19.64 2.58
N LEU A 317 -13.31 19.49 2.94
CA LEU A 317 -12.48 20.56 3.46
C LEU A 317 -11.33 20.85 2.49
N SER A 318 -10.95 22.11 2.37
CA SER A 318 -9.80 22.54 1.54
C SER A 318 -9.13 23.78 2.09
N THR A 319 -7.80 23.83 2.01
CA THR A 319 -6.99 25.03 2.31
C THR A 319 -6.38 25.68 1.06
N VAL A 320 -6.92 25.38 -0.12
CA VAL A 320 -6.49 26.00 -1.39
C VAL A 320 -7.65 26.36 -2.31
N ALA A 321 -8.77 25.63 -2.22
CA ALA A 321 -9.90 25.86 -3.11
C ALA A 321 -10.64 27.16 -2.75
N LYS A 322 -11.07 27.86 -3.79
CA LYS A 322 -12.10 28.90 -3.72
C LYS A 322 -13.49 28.29 -3.75
N ALA A 323 -14.45 28.94 -3.13
CA ALA A 323 -15.86 28.65 -3.30
C ALA A 323 -16.31 28.84 -4.77
N GLY A 324 -17.53 28.42 -5.08
CA GLY A 324 -18.03 28.42 -6.45
C GLY A 324 -17.82 27.12 -7.22
N PHE A 325 -18.01 27.20 -8.53
CA PHE A 325 -18.16 26.06 -9.43
C PHE A 325 -17.20 26.12 -10.62
N THR A 326 -16.86 24.95 -11.13
CA THR A 326 -16.10 24.77 -12.35
C THR A 326 -16.90 23.89 -13.31
N GLU A 327 -16.83 24.22 -14.60
CA GLU A 327 -17.40 23.41 -15.66
C GLU A 327 -16.44 22.27 -16.01
N LEU A 328 -16.95 21.04 -16.01
CA LEU A 328 -16.17 19.85 -16.33
C LEU A 328 -16.86 19.03 -17.41
N ARG A 329 -16.07 18.47 -18.32
CA ARG A 329 -16.55 17.49 -19.30
C ARG A 329 -16.57 16.09 -18.69
N ASN A 330 -17.71 15.42 -18.72
CA ASN A 330 -17.84 14.05 -18.21
C ASN A 330 -17.32 13.02 -19.25
N ARG A 331 -17.24 11.74 -18.85
CA ARG A 331 -16.78 10.64 -19.74
C ARG A 331 -17.63 10.45 -21.00
N ARG A 332 -18.88 10.95 -21.00
CA ARG A 332 -19.83 10.89 -22.12
C ARG A 332 -19.78 12.16 -22.99
N GLY A 333 -18.89 13.11 -22.68
CA GLY A 333 -18.74 14.36 -23.43
C GLY A 333 -19.62 15.53 -22.97
N ASN A 334 -20.51 15.34 -21.99
CA ASN A 334 -21.42 16.39 -21.53
C ASN A 334 -20.73 17.33 -20.53
N LEU A 335 -21.11 18.61 -20.59
CA LEU A 335 -20.69 19.62 -19.62
C LEU A 335 -21.46 19.45 -18.31
N VAL A 336 -20.75 19.50 -17.18
CA VAL A 336 -21.29 19.32 -15.84
C VAL A 336 -20.63 20.32 -14.90
N MET A 337 -21.45 21.11 -14.20
CA MET A 337 -20.98 22.00 -13.15
C MET A 337 -20.72 21.22 -11.87
N LYS A 338 -19.53 21.41 -11.29
CA LYS A 338 -19.17 20.86 -9.97
C LYS A 338 -18.51 21.92 -9.10
N PRO A 339 -18.69 21.87 -7.77
CA PRO A 339 -17.96 22.75 -6.88
C PRO A 339 -16.45 22.62 -7.10
N ASN A 340 -15.73 23.74 -7.05
CA ASN A 340 -14.28 23.81 -7.28
C ASN A 340 -13.51 22.79 -6.43
N VAL A 341 -13.86 22.67 -5.15
CA VAL A 341 -13.26 21.69 -4.24
C VAL A 341 -13.52 20.23 -4.64
N VAL A 342 -14.70 19.93 -5.20
CA VAL A 342 -15.05 18.58 -5.67
C VAL A 342 -14.25 18.25 -6.94
N ALA A 343 -14.06 19.22 -7.83
CA ALA A 343 -13.22 19.07 -9.01
C ALA A 343 -11.76 18.80 -8.60
N LEU A 344 -11.23 19.59 -7.66
CA LEU A 344 -9.88 19.44 -7.12
C LEU A 344 -9.67 18.08 -6.46
N TYR A 345 -10.56 17.68 -5.54
CA TYR A 345 -10.49 16.38 -4.87
C TYR A 345 -10.49 15.21 -5.86
N ASN A 346 -11.36 15.26 -6.87
CA ASN A 346 -11.41 14.21 -7.89
C ASN A 346 -10.13 14.17 -8.74
N ARG A 347 -9.43 15.31 -8.93
CA ARG A 347 -8.15 15.35 -9.63
C ARG A 347 -7.03 14.74 -8.78
N THR A 348 -6.97 15.09 -7.50
CA THR A 348 -5.89 14.66 -6.60
C THR A 348 -6.00 13.19 -6.20
N MET A 349 -7.20 12.65 -6.02
CA MET A 349 -7.40 11.25 -5.64
C MET A 349 -7.22 10.24 -6.80
N ARG A 350 -7.06 10.70 -8.04
CA ARG A 350 -6.90 9.82 -9.23
C ARG A 350 -5.48 9.28 -9.43
N GLY A 351 -4.48 9.79 -8.70
CA GLY A 351 -3.06 9.50 -8.97
C GLY A 351 -2.54 8.11 -8.57
N ALA A 352 -3.26 7.33 -7.77
CA ALA A 352 -2.64 6.28 -6.95
C ALA A 352 -2.11 5.00 -7.66
N ILE A 353 -2.07 4.90 -9.00
CA ILE A 353 -1.98 3.59 -9.71
C ILE A 353 -0.70 3.37 -10.56
N ILE A 354 0.30 4.27 -10.56
CA ILE A 354 1.32 4.29 -11.65
C ILE A 354 2.77 4.59 -11.18
N GLY A 355 3.28 4.03 -10.07
CA GLY A 355 4.64 4.39 -9.60
C GLY A 355 5.82 4.04 -10.53
N SER A 356 6.03 2.75 -10.85
CA SER A 356 7.23 2.28 -11.57
C SER A 356 7.16 2.51 -13.10
N TYR A 357 5.98 2.37 -13.70
CA TYR A 357 5.78 2.64 -15.13
C TYR A 357 5.93 4.12 -15.47
N LEU A 358 5.56 4.98 -14.53
CA LEU A 358 5.76 6.42 -14.70
C LEU A 358 7.23 6.79 -14.68
N LEU A 359 8.02 6.23 -13.75
CA LEU A 359 9.46 6.48 -13.71
C LEU A 359 10.13 6.12 -15.06
N TYR A 360 9.76 4.97 -15.62
CA TYR A 360 10.18 4.58 -16.98
C TYR A 360 9.73 5.61 -18.02
N LYS A 361 8.44 5.95 -18.06
CA LYS A 361 7.88 6.88 -19.05
C LYS A 361 8.51 8.29 -18.98
N LEU A 362 8.85 8.76 -17.78
CA LEU A 362 9.46 10.07 -17.57
C LEU A 362 10.94 10.13 -17.96
N ASN A 363 11.65 8.99 -17.97
CA ASN A 363 13.07 8.94 -18.37
C ASN A 363 13.26 8.48 -19.83
N THR A 364 12.19 8.19 -20.57
CA THR A 364 12.25 7.79 -21.98
C THR A 364 11.49 8.75 -22.89
N ILE A 365 11.51 10.06 -22.63
CA ILE A 365 10.74 11.07 -23.39
C ILE A 365 11.24 11.19 -24.85
N GLU A 366 12.53 10.97 -25.07
CA GLU A 366 13.19 11.06 -26.39
C GLU A 366 12.86 9.89 -27.34
N ARG A 367 12.13 8.87 -26.86
CA ARG A 367 11.72 7.70 -27.66
C ARG A 367 10.27 7.33 -27.37
N LYS A 368 9.62 6.63 -28.30
CA LYS A 368 8.27 6.12 -28.07
C LYS A 368 8.30 5.13 -26.88
N PRO A 369 7.61 5.42 -25.76
CA PRO A 369 7.65 4.53 -24.59
C PRO A 369 6.91 3.23 -24.87
N MET A 370 7.39 2.14 -24.27
CA MET A 370 6.66 0.86 -24.26
C MET A 370 5.26 1.05 -23.66
N SER A 371 4.30 0.23 -24.11
CA SER A 371 3.03 0.12 -23.41
C SER A 371 3.26 -0.38 -21.98
N ARG A 372 2.37 -0.05 -21.04
CA ARG A 372 2.44 -0.54 -19.66
C ARG A 372 2.55 -2.07 -19.59
N ILE A 373 1.81 -2.78 -20.44
CA ILE A 373 1.85 -4.24 -20.49
C ILE A 373 3.22 -4.72 -20.98
N SER A 374 3.73 -4.14 -22.07
CA SER A 374 5.05 -4.50 -22.62
C SER A 374 6.18 -4.26 -21.60
N PHE A 375 6.14 -3.15 -20.87
CA PHE A 375 7.08 -2.87 -19.78
C PHE A 375 7.04 -3.95 -18.70
N MET A 376 5.84 -4.31 -18.23
CA MET A 376 5.67 -5.32 -17.18
C MET A 376 6.12 -6.72 -17.67
N MET A 377 5.85 -7.08 -18.92
CA MET A 377 6.32 -8.35 -19.50
C MET A 377 7.85 -8.41 -19.56
N ALA A 378 8.53 -7.34 -19.97
CA ALA A 378 9.99 -7.28 -19.99
C ALA A 378 10.61 -7.39 -18.58
N VAL A 379 9.95 -6.82 -17.56
CA VAL A 379 10.35 -6.99 -16.14
C VAL A 379 10.19 -8.44 -15.71
N VAL A 380 9.05 -9.07 -16.02
CA VAL A 380 8.79 -10.49 -15.70
C VAL A 380 9.84 -11.40 -16.32
N GLU A 381 10.16 -11.20 -17.60
CA GLU A 381 11.19 -11.95 -18.31
C GLU A 381 12.58 -11.76 -17.68
N SER A 382 12.93 -10.53 -17.31
CA SER A 382 14.23 -10.25 -16.67
C SER A 382 14.35 -10.87 -15.28
N LEU A 383 13.27 -10.87 -14.50
CA LEU A 383 13.24 -11.44 -13.14
C LEU A 383 13.25 -12.97 -13.12
N ALA A 384 12.53 -13.60 -14.05
CA ALA A 384 12.30 -15.05 -14.03
C ALA A 384 13.13 -15.82 -15.07
N GLY A 385 13.62 -15.17 -16.13
CA GLY A 385 14.18 -15.85 -17.31
C GLY A 385 15.48 -16.64 -17.04
N GLY A 386 16.26 -16.24 -16.04
CA GLY A 386 17.49 -16.95 -15.65
C GLY A 386 17.28 -18.08 -14.64
N TYR A 387 16.07 -18.23 -14.09
CA TYR A 387 15.79 -19.21 -13.05
C TYR A 387 15.31 -20.54 -13.64
N GLN A 388 15.86 -21.62 -13.11
CA GLN A 388 15.47 -22.99 -13.47
C GLN A 388 14.97 -23.71 -12.21
N PRO A 389 13.75 -24.27 -12.21
CA PRO A 389 13.23 -25.01 -11.06
C PRO A 389 14.14 -26.19 -10.72
N VAL A 390 14.38 -26.39 -9.42
CA VAL A 390 15.07 -27.59 -8.94
C VAL A 390 14.23 -28.82 -9.27
N LYS A 391 14.74 -29.67 -10.17
CA LYS A 391 14.12 -30.96 -10.50
C LYS A 391 14.37 -31.95 -9.36
N VAL A 392 13.38 -32.12 -8.49
CA VAL A 392 13.44 -33.19 -7.47
C VAL A 392 12.95 -34.49 -8.08
N VAL A 393 13.86 -35.46 -8.22
CA VAL A 393 13.49 -36.85 -8.50
C VAL A 393 12.96 -37.45 -7.19
N THR A 394 11.65 -37.37 -6.96
CA THR A 394 11.02 -38.06 -5.84
C THR A 394 10.92 -39.55 -6.16
N LYS A 395 11.82 -40.37 -5.63
CA LYS A 395 11.57 -41.81 -5.50
C LYS A 395 10.38 -41.98 -4.54
N ARG A 396 9.31 -42.64 -4.99
CA ARG A 396 8.15 -42.94 -4.14
C ARG A 396 8.65 -43.81 -2.97
N ARG A 397 8.49 -43.33 -1.73
CA ARG A 397 8.87 -44.13 -0.56
C ARG A 397 7.98 -45.36 -0.47
N THR A 398 8.58 -46.52 -0.22
CA THR A 398 7.82 -47.75 0.02
C THR A 398 7.09 -47.66 1.37
N SER A 399 5.99 -48.41 1.54
CA SER A 399 5.23 -48.43 2.81
C SER A 399 6.12 -48.70 4.03
N ARG A 400 7.13 -49.56 3.87
CA ARG A 400 8.12 -49.92 4.89
C ARG A 400 9.03 -48.75 5.28
N GLU A 401 9.42 -47.90 4.34
CA GLU A 401 10.21 -46.69 4.60
C GLU A 401 9.38 -45.60 5.30
N MET A 402 8.08 -45.53 5.00
CA MET A 402 7.16 -44.62 5.69
C MET A 402 6.91 -45.04 7.14
N GLU A 403 6.88 -46.35 7.39
CA GLU A 403 6.69 -46.93 8.73
C GLU A 403 7.95 -46.79 9.60
N MET A 404 9.15 -47.04 9.04
CA MET A 404 10.43 -46.78 9.72
C MET A 404 10.67 -45.30 10.06
N ALA A 405 10.20 -44.38 9.23
CA ALA A 405 10.28 -42.94 9.51
C ALA A 405 9.34 -42.50 10.64
N ARG A 406 8.28 -43.26 10.95
CA ARG A 406 7.37 -43.01 12.06
C ARG A 406 7.90 -43.55 13.40
N SER A 407 8.69 -44.63 13.37
CA SER A 407 9.17 -45.33 14.57
C SER A 407 10.54 -44.85 15.09
N THR A 408 11.27 -44.04 14.33
CA THR A 408 12.60 -43.54 14.71
C THR A 408 12.51 -42.21 15.48
N ASN A 409 13.10 -42.13 16.68
CA ASN A 409 13.14 -40.92 17.52
C ASN A 409 14.12 -39.84 17.03
N VAL A 410 14.61 -39.96 15.79
CA VAL A 410 15.63 -39.06 15.22
C VAL A 410 15.00 -37.71 14.88
N PRO A 411 15.62 -36.57 15.25
CA PRO A 411 15.15 -35.24 14.86
C PRO A 411 14.91 -35.16 13.35
N TYR A 412 13.84 -34.47 12.95
CA TYR A 412 13.59 -34.28 11.52
C TYR A 412 14.78 -33.55 10.89
N PRO A 413 15.39 -34.06 9.81
CA PRO A 413 16.62 -33.49 9.27
C PRO A 413 16.36 -32.05 8.82
N LEU A 414 17.11 -31.11 9.40
CA LEU A 414 17.16 -29.75 8.87
C LEU A 414 17.81 -29.78 7.48
N PRO A 415 17.42 -28.87 6.57
CA PRO A 415 18.07 -28.78 5.27
C PRO A 415 19.58 -28.61 5.47
N GLN A 416 20.38 -29.58 5.02
CA GLN A 416 21.83 -29.43 5.03
C GLN A 416 22.21 -28.29 4.08
N HIS A 417 23.22 -27.49 4.46
CA HIS A 417 23.81 -26.46 3.62
C HIS A 417 24.47 -27.12 2.40
N THR A 418 23.69 -27.50 1.39
CA THR A 418 24.25 -27.70 0.06
C THR A 418 24.54 -26.32 -0.49
N ALA A 419 25.82 -25.94 -0.44
CA ALA A 419 26.31 -24.83 -1.25
C ALA A 419 25.99 -25.17 -2.71
N ILE A 420 24.87 -24.65 -3.21
CA ILE A 420 24.72 -24.48 -4.64
C ILE A 420 25.74 -23.42 -4.98
N ASN A 421 26.84 -23.83 -5.63
CA ASN A 421 27.84 -22.93 -6.18
C ASN A 421 27.11 -21.84 -6.93
N ASN A 422 27.04 -20.67 -6.30
CA ASN A 422 26.39 -19.51 -6.86
C ASN A 422 27.35 -19.07 -7.98
N PRO A 423 26.93 -19.03 -9.27
CA PRO A 423 27.82 -18.56 -10.33
C PRO A 423 28.26 -17.09 -10.15
N LEU A 424 27.71 -16.39 -9.15
CA LEU A 424 28.10 -15.04 -8.73
C LEU A 424 29.25 -15.00 -7.69
N ASP A 425 29.58 -16.11 -7.00
CA ASP A 425 30.69 -16.15 -6.03
C ASP A 425 32.07 -16.21 -6.71
N ILE A 426 32.11 -16.64 -7.98
CA ILE A 426 33.34 -16.67 -8.79
C ILE A 426 33.76 -15.24 -9.20
N THR A 427 32.81 -14.29 -9.25
CA THR A 427 33.10 -12.92 -9.67
C THR A 427 33.64 -12.07 -8.53
N LEU A 428 33.15 -12.27 -7.30
CA LEU A 428 33.63 -11.54 -6.11
C LEU A 428 35.03 -11.99 -5.66
N SER A 429 35.34 -13.29 -5.76
CA SER A 429 36.67 -13.81 -5.44
C SER A 429 37.75 -13.35 -6.44
N LYS A 430 37.39 -13.14 -7.71
CA LYS A 430 38.30 -12.57 -8.72
C LYS A 430 38.53 -11.06 -8.56
N LEU A 431 37.54 -10.30 -8.11
CA LEU A 431 37.67 -8.85 -7.86
C LEU A 431 38.53 -8.49 -6.64
N VAL A 432 38.74 -9.43 -5.70
CA VAL A 432 39.60 -9.22 -4.53
C VAL A 432 41.08 -9.55 -4.83
N GLN A 433 41.38 -10.24 -5.92
CA GLN A 433 42.77 -10.55 -6.32
C GLN A 433 43.41 -9.53 -7.27
N GLU A 434 42.66 -8.56 -7.82
CA GLU A 434 43.19 -7.48 -8.68
C GLU A 434 43.35 -6.12 -7.97
N LYS A 435 43.35 -6.10 -6.63
CA LYS A 435 43.77 -4.93 -5.84
C LYS A 435 44.80 -5.29 -4.77
N LYS A 436 45.93 -5.83 -5.23
CA LYS A 436 47.22 -5.71 -4.54
C LYS A 436 48.29 -5.31 -5.52
#